data_AF-A0A3B9AN38-F1
#
_entry.id   AF-A0A3B9AN38-F1
#
_cell.length_a   1.000
_cell.length_b   1.000
_cell.length_c   1.000
_cell.angle_alpha   90.00
_cell.angle_beta   90.00
_cell.angle_gamma   90.00
#
_symmetry.space_group_name_H-M   'P 1'
#
loop_
_entity.id
_entity.type
_entity.pdbx_description
1 polymer ?
#
loop_
_entity_poly.entity_id
_entity_poly.type
_entity_poly.pdbx_seq_one_letter_code
_entity_poly.pdbx_strand_id
1 'polypeptide(L)'
;KFDGVPFKSCSDFHQDPHQSKLGINCKECHNTVDFDDPGGFKKFDHSKTHFPLKGRHQKVDCRECHNLANTTPLNVFQDRLGIPTQDCKVCHKDPHENRFGNNCSECHNENGWRKTGDLDKFNHDRTDFALTGRHIAVDCRKCHTSEKMTDPLPFKNCADCHKDYHDQQFAVYSVSPDCAKCHTTDGFLGSTFTIEDHAKTKYKLDGAHLATPCFACHLKEGDVSSYPPPKGKWKFRQIGERCVDCHKDPHEGQIAEKWYPNKSCEQCHLTASFQESRFDHSKTEFALTGVHQKTACRDCHKPQPGYKYGQFDGLPSQCAKCHEEVHNRQFEKFGVTDCAACHNSDGWTIKQFNHDKTRFKLEGKHVNVSCDKCHKEVTTNGLTYVQYKFDNFECVVCHK
;
A
#
# COMPACT_ATOMS: atom_id res chain seq x y z
N LYS A 1 5.72 80.35 -66.58
CA LYS A 1 5.16 79.56 -67.70
C LYS A 1 6.02 78.31 -67.85
N PHE A 2 5.60 77.17 -67.31
CA PHE A 2 6.19 75.86 -67.61
C PHE A 2 5.26 75.17 -68.59
N ASP A 3 5.42 75.47 -69.88
CA ASP A 3 4.66 74.83 -70.94
C ASP A 3 5.55 73.75 -71.55
N GLY A 4 5.13 72.48 -71.47
CA GLY A 4 5.81 71.35 -72.13
C GLY A 4 6.78 70.49 -71.32
N VAL A 5 6.90 70.64 -69.99
CA VAL A 5 7.70 69.69 -69.17
C VAL A 5 6.78 68.60 -68.61
N PRO A 6 6.97 67.31 -68.95
CA PRO A 6 6.17 66.24 -68.38
C PRO A 6 6.52 66.06 -66.89
N PHE A 7 5.64 66.52 -66.00
CA PHE A 7 5.75 66.29 -64.56
C PHE A 7 5.48 64.81 -64.27
N LYS A 8 6.53 64.00 -64.09
CA LYS A 8 6.40 62.58 -63.72
C LYS A 8 6.52 62.36 -62.22
N SER A 9 7.39 63.11 -61.52
CA SER A 9 7.60 63.00 -60.07
C SER A 9 7.97 64.35 -59.42
N CYS A 10 7.72 64.47 -58.11
CA CYS A 10 8.12 65.64 -57.32
C CYS A 10 9.65 65.82 -57.30
N SER A 11 10.40 64.71 -57.33
CA SER A 11 11.87 64.69 -57.35
C SER A 11 12.50 65.21 -58.65
N ASP A 12 11.72 65.43 -59.71
CA ASP A 12 12.22 66.02 -60.95
C ASP A 12 12.55 67.52 -60.78
N PHE A 13 11.91 68.18 -59.81
CA PHE A 13 12.02 69.62 -59.58
C PHE A 13 12.43 70.00 -58.14
N HIS A 14 12.36 69.06 -57.20
CA HIS A 14 12.68 69.28 -55.80
C HIS A 14 13.77 68.33 -55.32
N GLN A 15 14.75 68.86 -54.57
CA GLN A 15 15.75 68.03 -53.90
C GLN A 15 15.11 67.28 -52.73
N ASP A 16 15.31 65.97 -52.66
CA ASP A 16 14.82 65.14 -51.56
C ASP A 16 15.65 65.37 -50.28
N PRO A 17 15.08 65.98 -49.23
CA PRO A 17 15.81 66.23 -47.98
C PRO A 17 16.09 64.94 -47.20
N HIS A 18 15.44 63.82 -47.54
CA HIS A 18 15.66 62.52 -46.91
C HIS A 18 16.79 61.71 -47.56
N GLN A 19 17.40 62.20 -48.64
CA GLN A 19 18.47 61.52 -49.38
C GLN A 19 18.11 60.07 -49.78
N SER A 20 16.88 59.87 -50.27
CA SER A 20 16.32 58.59 -50.73
C SER A 20 16.14 57.52 -49.65
N LYS A 21 16.32 57.85 -48.36
CA LYS A 21 16.15 56.90 -47.24
C LYS A 21 14.69 56.49 -46.99
N LEU A 22 13.72 57.29 -47.43
CA LEU A 22 12.28 57.02 -47.34
C LEU A 22 11.65 56.70 -48.70
N GLY A 23 12.46 56.46 -49.73
CA GLY A 23 12.01 56.28 -51.11
C GLY A 23 11.64 57.60 -51.80
N ILE A 24 11.16 57.49 -53.04
CA ILE A 24 10.93 58.65 -53.93
C ILE A 24 9.46 59.07 -54.05
N ASN A 25 8.53 58.34 -53.41
CA ASN A 25 7.10 58.61 -53.50
C ASN A 25 6.64 59.59 -52.41
N CYS A 26 6.96 60.88 -52.59
CA CYS A 26 6.70 61.92 -51.59
C CYS A 26 5.22 62.00 -51.14
N LYS A 27 4.28 61.60 -52.02
CA LYS A 27 2.83 61.66 -51.77
C LYS A 27 2.32 60.69 -50.69
N GLU A 28 3.15 59.75 -50.24
CA GLU A 28 2.80 58.83 -49.15
C GLU A 28 2.80 59.53 -47.78
N CYS A 29 3.60 60.59 -47.64
CA CYS A 29 3.80 61.31 -46.38
C CYS A 29 3.48 62.80 -46.48
N HIS A 30 3.64 63.40 -47.67
CA HIS A 30 3.45 64.83 -47.90
C HIS A 30 2.26 65.08 -48.83
N ASN A 31 1.61 66.22 -48.67
CA ASN A 31 0.51 66.64 -49.54
C ASN A 31 0.88 67.91 -50.32
N THR A 32 0.07 68.25 -51.33
CA THR A 32 0.33 69.39 -52.22
C THR A 32 -0.22 70.72 -51.71
N VAL A 33 -0.97 70.71 -50.59
CA VAL A 33 -1.55 71.91 -49.97
C VAL A 33 -0.57 72.49 -48.95
N ASP A 34 -0.01 71.64 -48.10
CA ASP A 34 1.05 71.98 -47.15
C ASP A 34 2.01 70.78 -47.05
N PHE A 35 3.24 70.97 -47.53
CA PHE A 35 4.22 69.89 -47.59
C PHE A 35 4.76 69.53 -46.20
N ASP A 36 4.70 70.46 -45.24
CA ASP A 36 5.17 70.26 -43.87
C ASP A 36 4.05 69.78 -42.93
N ASP A 37 2.82 69.61 -43.44
CA ASP A 37 1.68 69.10 -42.65
C ASP A 37 1.92 67.64 -42.19
N PRO A 38 1.96 67.40 -40.87
CA PRO A 38 2.11 66.05 -40.31
C PRO A 38 0.92 65.13 -40.58
N GLY A 39 -0.21 65.66 -41.07
CA GLY A 39 -1.43 64.91 -41.37
C GLY A 39 -1.23 63.77 -42.37
N GLY A 40 -0.26 63.87 -43.27
CA GLY A 40 0.08 62.82 -44.22
C GLY A 40 0.69 61.56 -43.59
N PHE A 41 1.42 61.71 -42.47
CA PHE A 41 2.06 60.58 -41.77
C PHE A 41 1.06 59.54 -41.26
N LYS A 42 -0.17 59.98 -40.92
CA LYS A 42 -1.24 59.09 -40.45
C LYS A 42 -1.72 58.09 -41.51
N LYS A 43 -1.38 58.32 -42.79
CA LYS A 43 -1.77 57.46 -43.91
C LYS A 43 -0.65 56.55 -44.38
N PHE A 44 0.52 56.61 -43.75
CA PHE A 44 1.64 55.76 -44.11
C PHE A 44 1.30 54.28 -43.87
N ASP A 45 1.58 53.44 -44.87
CA ASP A 45 1.30 52.01 -44.83
C ASP A 45 2.50 51.24 -44.28
N HIS A 46 2.41 50.84 -43.00
CA HIS A 46 3.44 50.06 -42.32
C HIS A 46 3.66 48.66 -42.92
N SER A 47 2.77 48.14 -43.76
CA SER A 47 2.98 46.84 -44.44
C SER A 47 4.15 46.86 -45.42
N LYS A 48 4.58 48.05 -45.85
CA LYS A 48 5.78 48.27 -46.69
C LYS A 48 7.08 48.17 -45.91
N THR A 49 7.00 48.08 -44.58
CA THR A 49 8.17 47.97 -43.70
C THR A 49 8.37 46.52 -43.24
N HIS A 50 9.53 46.23 -42.65
CA HIS A 50 9.79 44.94 -42.00
C HIS A 50 8.96 44.73 -40.71
N PHE A 51 8.14 45.71 -40.30
CA PHE A 51 7.21 45.62 -39.18
C PHE A 51 5.78 46.00 -39.58
N PRO A 52 5.02 45.07 -40.20
CA PRO A 52 3.60 45.25 -40.41
C PRO A 52 2.88 45.36 -39.06
N LEU A 53 2.18 46.47 -38.83
CA LEU A 53 1.40 46.65 -37.60
C LEU A 53 0.23 45.66 -37.57
N LYS A 54 0.29 44.69 -36.65
CA LYS A 54 -0.75 43.68 -36.41
C LYS A 54 -1.44 43.90 -35.06
N GLY A 55 -2.70 43.51 -34.98
CA GLY A 55 -3.48 43.55 -33.75
C GLY A 55 -3.49 44.95 -33.12
N ARG A 56 -3.15 45.03 -31.84
CA ARG A 56 -3.17 46.28 -31.07
C ARG A 56 -2.11 47.29 -31.50
N HIS A 57 -1.03 46.86 -32.16
CA HIS A 57 0.01 47.77 -32.66
C HIS A 57 -0.53 48.76 -33.71
N GLN A 58 -1.63 48.44 -34.40
CA GLN A 58 -2.27 49.35 -35.38
C GLN A 58 -2.85 50.62 -34.75
N LYS A 59 -3.07 50.62 -33.42
CA LYS A 59 -3.68 51.73 -32.68
C LYS A 59 -2.68 52.49 -31.81
N VAL A 60 -1.40 52.12 -31.87
CA VAL A 60 -0.33 52.74 -31.09
C VAL A 60 0.11 54.04 -31.77
N ASP A 61 0.29 55.11 -31.00
CA ASP A 61 0.79 56.38 -31.53
C ASP A 61 2.23 56.21 -32.03
N CYS A 62 2.56 56.86 -33.14
CA CYS A 62 3.88 56.74 -33.77
C CYS A 62 5.02 57.07 -32.78
N ARG A 63 4.79 57.98 -31.84
CA ARG A 63 5.78 58.44 -30.84
C ARG A 63 6.14 57.39 -29.79
N GLU A 64 5.28 56.39 -29.59
CA GLU A 64 5.57 55.27 -28.68
C GLU A 64 6.66 54.36 -29.24
N CYS A 65 6.79 54.31 -30.58
CA CYS A 65 7.82 53.53 -31.25
C CYS A 65 8.96 54.41 -31.75
N HIS A 66 8.66 55.55 -32.36
CA HIS A 66 9.63 56.44 -33.00
C HIS A 66 9.94 57.67 -32.16
N ASN A 67 11.21 57.94 -31.93
CA ASN A 67 11.63 59.18 -31.28
C ASN A 67 11.53 60.35 -32.27
N LEU A 68 10.45 61.14 -32.14
CA LEU A 68 10.24 62.33 -32.96
C LEU A 68 10.83 63.60 -32.34
N ALA A 69 11.39 63.53 -31.13
CA ALA A 69 12.04 64.66 -30.50
C ALA A 69 13.42 64.91 -31.14
N ASN A 70 13.65 66.13 -31.61
CA ASN A 70 14.90 66.57 -32.25
C ASN A 70 15.25 65.81 -33.55
N THR A 71 14.25 65.42 -34.32
CA THR A 71 14.45 64.83 -35.65
C THR A 71 14.79 65.90 -36.69
N THR A 72 15.61 65.51 -37.66
CA THR A 72 15.91 66.24 -38.88
C THR A 72 15.26 65.52 -40.06
N PRO A 73 15.07 66.18 -41.22
CA PRO A 73 14.58 65.51 -42.42
C PRO A 73 15.40 64.25 -42.80
N LEU A 74 16.67 64.17 -42.42
CA LEU A 74 17.52 63.02 -42.75
C LEU A 74 17.32 61.79 -41.85
N ASN A 75 16.79 61.95 -40.63
CA ASN A 75 16.74 60.87 -39.62
C ASN A 75 15.33 60.59 -39.07
N VAL A 76 14.32 61.35 -39.48
CA VAL A 76 12.93 61.11 -39.08
C VAL A 76 12.48 59.70 -39.50
N PHE A 77 11.86 58.96 -38.57
CA PHE A 77 11.45 57.55 -38.72
C PHE A 77 12.58 56.53 -39.05
N GLN A 78 13.85 56.94 -39.00
CA GLN A 78 15.01 56.05 -39.26
C GLN A 78 15.60 55.43 -37.98
N ASP A 79 15.01 55.73 -36.81
CA ASP A 79 15.51 55.37 -35.48
C ASP A 79 15.26 53.91 -35.06
N ARG A 80 14.50 53.15 -35.86
CA ARG A 80 14.13 51.75 -35.61
C ARG A 80 14.55 50.78 -36.71
N LEU A 81 15.52 51.18 -37.54
CA LEU A 81 16.05 50.30 -38.59
C LEU A 81 16.83 49.12 -38.00
N GLY A 82 16.60 47.92 -38.54
CA GLY A 82 17.33 46.70 -38.18
C GLY A 82 16.95 46.08 -36.82
N ILE A 83 15.91 46.58 -36.16
CA ILE A 83 15.43 45.99 -34.90
C ILE A 83 14.73 44.66 -35.18
N PRO A 84 15.11 43.55 -34.51
CA PRO A 84 14.42 42.28 -34.61
C PRO A 84 12.97 42.39 -34.13
N THR A 85 12.04 42.33 -35.07
CA THR A 85 10.61 42.55 -34.81
C THR A 85 9.89 41.37 -34.17
N GLN A 86 10.52 40.20 -34.17
CA GLN A 86 10.02 38.99 -33.53
C GLN A 86 10.37 38.93 -32.03
N ASP A 87 11.27 39.81 -31.57
CA ASP A 87 11.73 39.82 -30.18
C ASP A 87 10.95 40.87 -29.37
N CYS A 88 9.82 40.46 -28.80
CA CYS A 88 8.91 41.37 -28.11
C CYS A 88 9.58 42.13 -26.95
N LYS A 89 10.62 41.57 -26.34
CA LYS A 89 11.31 42.16 -25.19
C LYS A 89 12.08 43.45 -25.54
N VAL A 90 12.35 43.69 -26.82
CA VAL A 90 13.02 44.92 -27.28
C VAL A 90 12.17 46.14 -26.98
N CYS A 91 10.84 46.01 -27.04
CA CYS A 91 9.90 47.09 -26.76
C CYS A 91 9.08 46.88 -25.49
N HIS A 92 8.88 45.63 -25.06
CA HIS A 92 8.06 45.30 -23.90
C HIS A 92 8.90 44.83 -22.71
N LYS A 93 8.58 45.33 -21.52
CA LYS A 93 9.15 44.81 -20.28
C LYS A 93 8.50 43.47 -19.95
N ASP A 94 9.31 42.44 -19.73
CA ASP A 94 8.84 41.12 -19.29
C ASP A 94 8.36 41.16 -17.82
N PRO A 95 7.06 40.93 -17.54
CA PRO A 95 6.56 40.85 -16.17
C PRO A 95 6.86 39.50 -15.50
N HIS A 96 7.37 38.52 -16.24
CA HIS A 96 7.65 37.16 -15.74
C HIS A 96 9.09 36.99 -15.24
N GLU A 97 9.89 38.06 -15.22
CA GLU A 97 11.25 38.04 -14.68
C GLU A 97 12.13 36.96 -15.34
N ASN A 98 12.00 36.79 -16.66
CA ASN A 98 12.74 35.84 -17.49
C ASN A 98 12.46 34.35 -17.18
N ARG A 99 11.40 34.04 -16.43
CA ARG A 99 11.04 32.65 -16.05
C ARG A 99 10.65 31.76 -17.23
N PHE A 100 10.17 32.36 -18.34
CA PHE A 100 9.68 31.63 -19.52
C PHE A 100 10.54 31.82 -20.78
N GLY A 101 11.71 32.44 -20.64
CA GLY A 101 12.59 32.77 -21.77
C GLY A 101 12.02 33.90 -22.64
N ASN A 102 12.62 34.08 -23.83
CA ASN A 102 12.35 35.24 -24.69
C ASN A 102 11.24 35.01 -25.74
N ASN A 103 10.70 33.80 -25.88
CA ASN A 103 9.73 33.48 -26.92
C ASN A 103 8.30 33.83 -26.47
N CYS A 104 8.01 35.12 -26.30
CA CYS A 104 6.73 35.61 -25.81
C CYS A 104 5.54 35.12 -26.67
N SER A 105 5.79 34.88 -27.97
CA SER A 105 4.81 34.40 -28.94
C SER A 105 4.27 32.99 -28.70
N GLU A 106 4.89 32.20 -27.80
CA GLU A 106 4.32 30.90 -27.38
C GLU A 106 3.00 31.07 -26.62
N CYS A 107 2.87 32.18 -25.88
CA CYS A 107 1.75 32.42 -24.97
C CYS A 107 0.96 33.70 -25.29
N HIS A 108 1.60 34.67 -25.95
CA HIS A 108 1.05 35.98 -26.23
C HIS A 108 1.04 36.24 -27.73
N ASN A 109 0.16 37.13 -28.19
CA ASN A 109 0.17 37.59 -29.57
C ASN A 109 -0.17 39.08 -29.66
N GLU A 110 -0.10 39.62 -30.86
CA GLU A 110 -0.26 41.04 -31.13
C GLU A 110 -1.67 41.56 -30.83
N ASN A 111 -2.67 40.67 -30.66
CA ASN A 111 -4.02 41.05 -30.25
C ASN A 111 -4.12 41.30 -28.73
N GLY A 112 -3.20 40.75 -27.94
CA GLY A 112 -3.12 41.04 -26.51
C GLY A 112 -2.26 40.08 -25.69
N TRP A 113 -1.81 40.60 -24.54
CA TRP A 113 -1.03 39.89 -23.52
C TRP A 113 -1.86 38.98 -22.61
N ARG A 114 -3.19 39.09 -22.61
CA ARG A 114 -4.07 38.25 -21.78
C ARG A 114 -4.74 37.19 -22.66
N LYS A 115 -4.53 35.92 -22.31
CA LYS A 115 -5.22 34.73 -22.87
C LYS A 115 -5.19 34.62 -24.40
N THR A 116 -4.04 34.27 -24.96
CA THR A 116 -3.94 34.11 -26.42
C THR A 116 -3.07 32.94 -26.88
N GLY A 117 -2.46 32.19 -25.96
CA GLY A 117 -1.73 30.95 -26.23
C GLY A 117 -2.53 29.70 -25.86
N ASP A 118 -2.14 28.58 -26.46
CA ASP A 118 -2.61 27.25 -26.11
C ASP A 118 -1.96 26.83 -24.79
N LEU A 119 -2.61 27.15 -23.67
CA LEU A 119 -2.13 26.81 -22.32
C LEU A 119 -1.95 25.29 -22.15
N ASP A 120 -2.61 24.48 -22.96
CA ASP A 120 -2.47 23.02 -22.94
C ASP A 120 -1.06 22.58 -23.40
N LYS A 121 -0.29 23.47 -24.04
CA LYS A 121 1.10 23.25 -24.43
C LYS A 121 2.12 23.75 -23.40
N PHE A 122 1.68 24.34 -22.30
CA PHE A 122 2.60 24.80 -21.27
C PHE A 122 3.31 23.60 -20.61
N ASN A 123 4.65 23.62 -20.62
CA ASN A 123 5.44 22.56 -20.00
C ASN A 123 5.76 22.89 -18.53
N HIS A 124 5.15 22.15 -17.60
CA HIS A 124 5.39 22.27 -16.16
C HIS A 124 6.79 21.82 -15.70
N ASP A 125 7.55 21.07 -16.50
CA ASP A 125 8.95 20.71 -16.20
C ASP A 125 9.87 21.93 -16.15
N ARG A 126 9.40 23.07 -16.66
CA ARG A 126 10.09 24.37 -16.59
C ARG A 126 9.87 25.08 -15.26
N THR A 127 9.12 24.49 -14.33
CA THR A 127 8.76 25.06 -13.03
C THR A 127 9.29 24.19 -11.90
N ASP A 128 9.25 24.71 -10.66
CA ASP A 128 9.65 23.95 -9.47
C ASP A 128 8.69 22.80 -9.12
N PHE A 129 7.58 22.65 -9.85
CA PHE A 129 6.60 21.59 -9.68
C PHE A 129 6.31 20.92 -11.03
N ALA A 130 7.15 19.94 -11.37
CA ALA A 130 6.93 19.07 -12.52
C ALA A 130 5.71 18.17 -12.27
N LEU A 131 4.75 18.17 -13.21
CA LEU A 131 3.56 17.33 -13.10
C LEU A 131 3.92 15.87 -13.42
N THR A 132 3.74 14.99 -12.45
CA THR A 132 3.98 13.54 -12.61
C THR A 132 2.76 12.73 -12.19
N GLY A 133 2.66 11.51 -12.71
CA GLY A 133 1.57 10.58 -12.42
C GLY A 133 0.20 11.20 -12.71
N ARG A 134 -0.73 11.10 -11.75
CA ARG A 134 -2.09 11.61 -11.88
C ARG A 134 -2.20 13.14 -11.93
N HIS A 135 -1.16 13.87 -11.53
CA HIS A 135 -1.17 15.34 -11.61
C HIS A 135 -1.16 15.87 -13.05
N ILE A 136 -0.68 15.09 -14.02
CA ILE A 136 -0.66 15.48 -15.44
C ILE A 136 -2.07 15.74 -15.99
N ALA A 137 -3.07 15.04 -15.47
CA ALA A 137 -4.46 15.15 -15.92
C ALA A 137 -5.29 16.13 -15.06
N VAL A 138 -4.66 16.84 -14.11
CA VAL A 138 -5.36 17.78 -13.24
C VAL A 138 -5.58 19.09 -13.98
N ASP A 139 -6.84 19.52 -14.06
CA ASP A 139 -7.20 20.82 -14.62
C ASP A 139 -6.45 21.96 -13.90
N CYS A 140 -5.89 22.89 -14.69
CA CYS A 140 -5.04 23.98 -14.20
C CYS A 140 -5.69 24.78 -13.07
N ARG A 141 -7.03 24.98 -13.12
CA ARG A 141 -7.77 25.78 -12.13
C ARG A 141 -7.98 25.09 -10.79
N LYS A 142 -7.67 23.80 -10.69
CA LYS A 142 -7.66 23.11 -9.38
C LYS A 142 -6.48 23.55 -8.51
N CYS A 143 -5.39 24.00 -9.12
CA CYS A 143 -4.21 24.52 -8.42
C CYS A 143 -4.14 26.05 -8.50
N HIS A 144 -4.29 26.61 -9.70
CA HIS A 144 -4.22 28.05 -9.95
C HIS A 144 -5.58 28.74 -9.78
N THR A 145 -5.95 28.92 -8.52
CA THR A 145 -7.24 29.49 -8.11
C THR A 145 -7.29 31.02 -8.20
N SER A 146 -6.14 31.69 -8.26
CA SER A 146 -6.07 33.14 -8.41
C SER A 146 -6.29 33.60 -9.87
N GLU A 147 -6.36 34.92 -10.06
CA GLU A 147 -6.48 35.49 -11.41
C GLU A 147 -5.22 35.25 -12.25
N LYS A 148 -4.03 35.23 -11.63
CA LYS A 148 -2.74 35.06 -12.31
C LYS A 148 -2.23 33.64 -12.12
N MET A 149 -2.00 32.93 -13.23
CA MET A 149 -1.41 31.58 -13.21
C MET A 149 0.01 31.53 -12.60
N THR A 150 0.67 32.67 -12.45
CA THR A 150 2.04 32.79 -11.95
C THR A 150 2.12 33.04 -10.44
N ASP A 151 0.99 33.22 -9.77
CA ASP A 151 0.98 33.47 -8.33
C ASP A 151 1.57 32.23 -7.61
N PRO A 152 2.38 32.45 -6.55
CA PRO A 152 3.03 31.36 -5.84
C PRO A 152 2.00 30.47 -5.14
N LEU A 153 2.19 29.16 -5.28
CA LEU A 153 1.38 28.14 -4.61
C LEU A 153 2.26 27.37 -3.61
N PRO A 154 1.75 26.96 -2.44
CA PRO A 154 2.42 25.99 -1.61
C PRO A 154 2.32 24.61 -2.26
N PHE A 155 3.47 23.98 -2.54
CA PHE A 155 3.54 22.67 -3.20
C PHE A 155 4.62 21.76 -2.59
N LYS A 156 5.27 22.18 -1.49
CA LYS A 156 6.42 21.46 -0.92
C LYS A 156 5.99 20.16 -0.26
N ASN A 157 4.80 20.14 0.32
CA ASN A 157 4.25 18.98 0.99
C ASN A 157 2.95 18.54 0.29
N CYS A 158 2.70 17.23 0.24
CA CYS A 158 1.43 16.72 -0.28
C CYS A 158 0.23 17.33 0.48
N ALA A 159 0.41 17.60 1.78
CA ALA A 159 -0.59 18.21 2.66
C ALA A 159 -0.96 19.66 2.30
N ASP A 160 -0.14 20.34 1.48
CA ASP A 160 -0.44 21.70 1.01
C ASP A 160 -1.68 21.71 0.10
N CYS A 161 -1.95 20.59 -0.59
CA CYS A 161 -3.11 20.42 -1.48
C CYS A 161 -4.05 19.29 -1.03
N HIS A 162 -3.52 18.21 -0.45
CA HIS A 162 -4.28 17.03 -0.09
C HIS A 162 -4.58 16.98 1.41
N LYS A 163 -5.85 16.71 1.74
CA LYS A 163 -6.22 16.41 3.12
C LYS A 163 -5.68 15.04 3.52
N ASP A 164 -5.11 14.94 4.71
CA ASP A 164 -4.68 13.67 5.30
C ASP A 164 -5.88 12.72 5.47
N TYR A 165 -5.90 11.65 4.67
CA TYR A 165 -6.94 10.61 4.72
C TYR A 165 -6.86 9.78 6.01
N HIS A 166 -5.66 9.65 6.59
CA HIS A 166 -5.38 8.81 7.75
C HIS A 166 -5.63 9.52 9.08
N ASP A 167 -6.12 10.76 9.08
CA ASP A 167 -6.42 11.55 10.29
C ASP A 167 -5.27 11.51 11.32
N GLN A 168 -4.05 11.79 10.89
CA GLN A 168 -2.85 11.83 11.73
C GLN A 168 -2.49 10.49 12.39
N GLN A 169 -2.97 9.35 11.87
CA GLN A 169 -2.62 8.03 12.41
C GLN A 169 -1.11 7.71 12.38
N PHE A 170 -0.35 8.39 11.53
CA PHE A 170 1.11 8.23 11.46
C PHE A 170 1.88 9.37 12.11
N ALA A 171 1.19 10.37 12.68
CA ALA A 171 1.85 11.52 13.27
C ALA A 171 2.65 11.14 14.51
N VAL A 172 3.88 11.66 14.60
CA VAL A 172 4.79 11.55 15.75
C VAL A 172 4.99 12.97 16.29
N TYR A 173 4.74 13.19 17.59
CA TYR A 173 4.71 14.53 18.19
C TYR A 173 3.83 15.54 17.41
N SER A 174 2.67 15.08 16.94
CA SER A 174 1.71 15.86 16.11
C SER A 174 2.23 16.29 14.73
N VAL A 175 3.34 15.71 14.28
CA VAL A 175 3.88 15.93 12.92
C VAL A 175 3.62 14.68 12.09
N SER A 176 2.76 14.80 11.07
CA SER A 176 2.54 13.74 10.09
C SER A 176 3.79 13.53 9.23
N PRO A 177 4.17 12.27 8.94
CA PRO A 177 5.27 11.99 8.04
C PRO A 177 4.92 12.40 6.62
N ASP A 178 5.94 12.58 5.79
CA ASP A 178 5.78 12.80 4.36
C ASP A 178 4.99 11.65 3.72
N CYS A 179 3.91 12.00 3.01
CA CYS A 179 3.05 11.05 2.32
C CYS A 179 3.82 10.27 1.24
N ALA A 180 4.89 10.87 0.66
CA ALA A 180 5.73 10.24 -0.35
C ALA A 180 6.51 9.01 0.16
N LYS A 181 6.55 8.78 1.48
CA LYS A 181 7.12 7.55 2.05
C LYS A 181 6.30 6.30 1.69
N CYS A 182 4.98 6.46 1.50
CA CYS A 182 4.07 5.35 1.27
C CYS A 182 3.26 5.51 -0.03
N HIS A 183 3.07 6.72 -0.53
CA HIS A 183 2.27 6.97 -1.72
C HIS A 183 3.10 7.59 -2.83
N THR A 184 2.67 7.38 -4.07
CA THR A 184 3.30 7.97 -5.25
C THR A 184 2.33 8.92 -5.93
N THR A 185 2.85 9.72 -6.87
CA THR A 185 2.01 10.58 -7.70
C THR A 185 1.12 9.80 -8.66
N ASP A 186 1.34 8.49 -8.83
CA ASP A 186 0.43 7.60 -9.55
C ASP A 186 -0.87 7.34 -8.77
N GLY A 187 -0.90 7.63 -7.46
CA GLY A 187 -2.10 7.83 -6.64
C GLY A 187 -2.16 7.02 -5.34
N PHE A 188 -3.23 7.27 -4.57
CA PHE A 188 -3.34 6.86 -3.16
C PHE A 188 -3.99 5.49 -2.88
N LEU A 189 -4.47 4.78 -3.91
CA LEU A 189 -5.11 3.47 -3.72
C LEU A 189 -4.10 2.38 -3.31
N GLY A 190 -2.84 2.53 -3.71
CA GLY A 190 -1.74 1.64 -3.34
C GLY A 190 -0.82 2.26 -2.29
N SER A 191 0.01 1.40 -1.72
CA SER A 191 1.09 1.80 -0.81
C SER A 191 2.41 1.17 -1.27
N THR A 192 3.50 1.91 -1.18
CA THR A 192 4.88 1.41 -1.33
C THR A 192 5.41 0.79 -0.05
N PHE A 193 4.60 0.77 1.03
CA PHE A 193 4.98 0.18 2.31
C PHE A 193 5.13 -1.34 2.20
N THR A 194 6.34 -1.82 2.44
CA THR A 194 6.73 -3.21 2.19
C THR A 194 6.50 -4.12 3.41
N ILE A 195 6.63 -5.43 3.22
CA ILE A 195 6.65 -6.40 4.33
C ILE A 195 7.86 -6.15 5.24
N GLU A 196 9.00 -5.76 4.67
CA GLU A 196 10.21 -5.39 5.40
C GLU A 196 10.00 -4.16 6.27
N ASP A 197 9.20 -3.19 5.80
CA ASP A 197 8.80 -2.05 6.62
C ASP A 197 7.85 -2.47 7.74
N HIS A 198 6.91 -3.38 7.44
CA HIS A 198 6.02 -3.93 8.46
C HIS A 198 6.80 -4.68 9.57
N ALA A 199 7.88 -5.37 9.22
CA ALA A 199 8.74 -6.06 10.18
C ALA A 199 9.48 -5.12 11.16
N LYS A 200 9.55 -3.82 10.86
CA LYS A 200 10.10 -2.78 11.75
C LYS A 200 9.06 -2.25 12.74
N THR A 201 7.78 -2.58 12.55
CA THR A 201 6.71 -2.17 13.45
C THR A 201 6.65 -3.08 14.69
N LYS A 202 5.78 -2.75 15.65
CA LYS A 202 5.60 -3.55 16.86
C LYS A 202 5.00 -4.94 16.56
N TYR A 203 4.07 -5.01 15.62
CA TYR A 203 3.46 -6.27 15.21
C TYR A 203 4.18 -6.82 13.98
N LYS A 204 5.02 -7.84 14.17
CA LYS A 204 5.73 -8.48 13.06
C LYS A 204 4.83 -9.56 12.47
N LEU A 205 4.63 -9.53 11.16
CA LEU A 205 3.89 -10.59 10.47
C LEU A 205 4.75 -11.86 10.47
N ASP A 206 4.20 -12.95 10.97
CA ASP A 206 4.83 -14.26 11.01
C ASP A 206 3.83 -15.36 10.66
N GLY A 207 4.36 -16.55 10.33
CA GLY A 207 3.53 -17.70 9.99
C GLY A 207 2.49 -17.38 8.91
N ALA A 208 1.24 -17.74 9.17
CA ALA A 208 0.12 -17.51 8.25
C ALA A 208 -0.22 -16.02 8.07
N HIS A 209 0.11 -15.14 9.02
CA HIS A 209 -0.16 -13.71 8.92
C HIS A 209 0.63 -13.03 7.81
N LEU A 210 1.77 -13.59 7.39
CA LEU A 210 2.58 -13.07 6.30
C LEU A 210 1.85 -13.13 4.94
N ALA A 211 0.96 -14.12 4.77
CA ALA A 211 0.14 -14.29 3.57
C ALA A 211 -1.20 -13.53 3.66
N THR A 212 -1.49 -12.87 4.78
CA THR A 212 -2.73 -12.14 4.99
C THR A 212 -2.66 -10.78 4.30
N PRO A 213 -3.65 -10.43 3.45
CA PRO A 213 -3.65 -9.13 2.79
C PRO A 213 -3.86 -8.00 3.79
N CYS A 214 -3.23 -6.85 3.54
CA CYS A 214 -3.24 -5.70 4.47
C CYS A 214 -4.64 -5.25 4.89
N PHE A 215 -5.62 -5.35 3.98
CA PHE A 215 -7.00 -4.93 4.24
C PHE A 215 -7.67 -5.79 5.33
N ALA A 216 -7.26 -7.06 5.50
CA ALA A 216 -7.87 -7.93 6.51
C ALA A 216 -7.62 -7.41 7.94
N CYS A 217 -6.52 -6.68 8.15
CA CYS A 217 -6.20 -6.07 9.44
C CYS A 217 -6.54 -4.57 9.45
N HIS A 218 -6.20 -3.85 8.38
CA HIS A 218 -6.26 -2.39 8.36
C HIS A 218 -7.52 -1.82 7.73
N LEU A 219 -8.41 -2.62 7.14
CA LEU A 219 -9.66 -2.16 6.56
C LEU A 219 -10.84 -2.87 7.23
N LYS A 220 -11.46 -2.21 8.21
CA LYS A 220 -12.60 -2.77 8.95
C LYS A 220 -13.92 -2.30 8.32
N GLU A 221 -14.64 -3.28 7.75
CA GLU A 221 -15.97 -3.29 7.11
C GLU A 221 -16.38 -2.13 6.18
N GLY A 222 -16.49 -2.53 4.92
CA GLY A 222 -17.36 -2.09 3.84
C GLY A 222 -17.14 -3.10 2.70
N ASP A 223 -18.22 -3.73 2.21
CA ASP A 223 -18.26 -4.90 1.32
C ASP A 223 -17.06 -5.05 0.34
N VAL A 224 -16.17 -6.01 0.57
CA VAL A 224 -15.02 -6.29 -0.32
C VAL A 224 -15.40 -7.01 -1.62
N SER A 225 -16.70 -7.19 -1.90
CA SER A 225 -17.18 -7.88 -3.10
C SER A 225 -17.05 -7.07 -4.40
N SER A 226 -16.67 -5.78 -4.32
CA SER A 226 -16.53 -4.92 -5.51
C SER A 226 -15.28 -4.04 -5.45
N TYR A 227 -14.71 -3.77 -6.63
CA TYR A 227 -13.60 -2.81 -6.80
C TYR A 227 -14.12 -1.52 -7.44
N PRO A 228 -13.86 -0.34 -6.83
CA PRO A 228 -13.23 -0.12 -5.52
C PRO A 228 -14.20 -0.43 -4.36
N PRO A 229 -13.69 -0.89 -3.18
CA PRO A 229 -14.53 -1.36 -2.08
C PRO A 229 -15.46 -0.26 -1.55
N PRO A 230 -16.78 -0.49 -1.41
CA PRO A 230 -17.71 0.49 -0.90
C PRO A 230 -17.59 0.55 0.63
N LYS A 231 -17.24 1.73 1.15
CA LYS A 231 -17.43 2.17 2.55
C LYS A 231 -16.58 1.51 3.66
N GLY A 232 -15.31 1.18 3.40
CA GLY A 232 -14.32 0.92 4.47
C GLY A 232 -13.29 2.05 4.59
N LYS A 233 -12.90 2.46 5.82
CA LYS A 233 -11.79 3.42 6.05
C LYS A 233 -10.55 2.68 6.56
N TRP A 234 -9.39 2.90 5.93
CA TRP A 234 -8.14 2.32 6.41
C TRP A 234 -7.78 2.87 7.80
N LYS A 235 -7.43 1.98 8.73
CA LYS A 235 -7.03 2.29 10.10
C LYS A 235 -5.78 1.49 10.50
N PHE A 236 -4.73 2.20 10.91
CA PHE A 236 -3.43 1.62 11.25
C PHE A 236 -3.11 1.64 12.75
N ARG A 237 -3.97 2.22 13.59
CA ARG A 237 -3.70 2.38 15.03
C ARG A 237 -4.40 1.33 15.91
N GLN A 238 -3.60 0.77 16.82
CA GLN A 238 -4.00 0.16 18.11
C GLN A 238 -5.01 -0.99 18.04
N ILE A 239 -4.79 -1.97 17.16
CA ILE A 239 -5.54 -3.23 17.22
C ILE A 239 -5.09 -4.02 18.46
N GLY A 240 -3.79 -4.03 18.75
CA GLY A 240 -3.16 -4.84 19.80
C GLY A 240 -2.09 -5.74 19.19
N GLU A 241 -1.42 -6.53 20.02
CA GLU A 241 -0.34 -7.44 19.58
C GLU A 241 -0.60 -8.89 19.99
N ARG A 242 -1.54 -9.11 20.91
CA ARG A 242 -1.88 -10.46 21.38
C ARG A 242 -2.89 -11.08 20.44
N CYS A 243 -2.85 -12.41 20.35
CA CYS A 243 -3.85 -13.18 19.59
C CYS A 243 -5.28 -12.75 19.90
N VAL A 244 -5.60 -12.54 21.19
CA VAL A 244 -6.95 -12.17 21.66
C VAL A 244 -7.39 -10.75 21.32
N ASP A 245 -6.47 -9.89 20.89
CA ASP A 245 -6.81 -8.53 20.47
C ASP A 245 -7.47 -8.53 19.08
N CYS A 246 -7.21 -9.57 18.27
CA CYS A 246 -7.79 -9.77 16.94
C CYS A 246 -8.77 -10.95 16.88
N HIS A 247 -8.43 -12.06 17.55
CA HIS A 247 -9.16 -13.32 17.50
C HIS A 247 -9.95 -13.55 18.79
N LYS A 248 -11.16 -14.08 18.65
CA LYS A 248 -11.93 -14.51 19.82
C LYS A 248 -11.31 -15.77 20.41
N ASP A 249 -11.05 -15.76 21.71
CA ASP A 249 -10.54 -16.91 22.45
C ASP A 249 -11.62 -18.01 22.57
N PRO A 250 -11.43 -19.20 21.97
CA PRO A 250 -12.36 -20.31 22.09
C PRO A 250 -12.25 -21.07 23.42
N HIS A 251 -11.18 -20.86 24.18
CA HIS A 251 -10.84 -21.55 25.43
C HIS A 251 -11.06 -20.69 26.68
N GLU A 252 -11.70 -19.54 26.54
CA GLU A 252 -11.91 -18.61 27.64
C GLU A 252 -12.61 -19.29 28.83
N GLY A 253 -11.92 -19.31 29.98
CA GLY A 253 -12.39 -19.94 31.22
C GLY A 253 -12.35 -21.47 31.25
N GLN A 254 -11.80 -22.13 30.23
CA GLN A 254 -11.75 -23.60 30.12
C GLN A 254 -10.41 -24.20 30.55
N ILE A 255 -9.34 -23.40 30.59
CA ILE A 255 -7.97 -23.85 30.90
C ILE A 255 -7.46 -23.02 32.08
N ALA A 256 -6.89 -23.67 33.10
CA ALA A 256 -6.34 -22.95 34.24
C ALA A 256 -5.19 -22.00 33.86
N GLU A 257 -5.11 -20.86 34.55
CA GLU A 257 -4.10 -19.80 34.33
C GLU A 257 -2.66 -20.33 34.33
N LYS A 258 -2.36 -21.36 35.13
CA LYS A 258 -1.03 -21.98 35.16
C LYS A 258 -0.57 -22.56 33.82
N TRP A 259 -1.51 -23.01 32.97
CA TRP A 259 -1.24 -23.63 31.68
C TRP A 259 -1.48 -22.67 30.51
N TYR A 260 -2.33 -21.67 30.72
CA TYR A 260 -2.72 -20.68 29.72
C TYR A 260 -2.59 -19.24 30.28
N PRO A 261 -1.37 -18.83 30.70
CA PRO A 261 -1.18 -17.56 31.37
C PRO A 261 -1.42 -16.39 30.42
N ASN A 262 -2.09 -15.35 30.92
CA ASN A 262 -2.38 -14.10 30.20
C ASN A 262 -3.05 -14.29 28.83
N LYS A 263 -3.74 -15.42 28.63
CA LYS A 263 -4.32 -15.81 27.35
C LYS A 263 -3.29 -15.92 26.21
N SER A 264 -2.08 -16.38 26.50
CA SER A 264 -1.02 -16.60 25.50
C SER A 264 -1.28 -17.87 24.70
N CYS A 265 -1.91 -17.73 23.54
CA CYS A 265 -2.22 -18.84 22.64
C CYS A 265 -0.96 -19.58 22.15
N GLU A 266 0.18 -18.89 22.10
CA GLU A 266 1.46 -19.38 21.61
C GLU A 266 2.07 -20.46 22.52
N GLN A 267 1.57 -20.62 23.75
CA GLN A 267 1.92 -21.75 24.61
C GLN A 267 1.56 -23.10 23.99
N CYS A 268 0.46 -23.11 23.22
CA CYS A 268 -0.06 -24.33 22.59
C CYS A 268 0.01 -24.23 21.07
N HIS A 269 -0.38 -23.11 20.47
CA HIS A 269 -0.54 -22.99 19.03
C HIS A 269 0.66 -22.35 18.33
N LEU A 270 0.76 -22.59 17.02
CA LEU A 270 1.72 -21.97 16.13
C LEU A 270 1.03 -20.95 15.22
N THR A 271 1.68 -19.82 14.96
CA THR A 271 1.20 -18.79 14.01
C THR A 271 1.23 -19.30 12.57
N ALA A 272 2.07 -20.29 12.25
CA ALA A 272 2.11 -20.94 10.94
C ALA A 272 0.91 -21.87 10.69
N SER A 273 0.44 -22.56 11.73
CA SER A 273 -0.72 -23.45 11.67
C SER A 273 -1.37 -23.52 13.05
N PHE A 274 -2.52 -22.87 13.19
CA PHE A 274 -3.22 -22.82 14.47
C PHE A 274 -3.88 -24.17 14.84
N GLN A 275 -4.04 -25.07 13.86
CA GLN A 275 -4.56 -26.42 14.10
C GLN A 275 -3.51 -27.32 14.77
N GLU A 276 -2.23 -27.03 14.58
CA GLU A 276 -1.16 -27.76 15.24
C GLU A 276 -0.97 -27.23 16.67
N SER A 277 -0.80 -28.17 17.61
CA SER A 277 -0.50 -27.86 19.00
C SER A 277 0.87 -28.44 19.39
N ARG A 278 1.67 -27.65 20.10
CA ARG A 278 3.00 -27.98 20.60
C ARG A 278 3.08 -28.08 22.13
N PHE A 279 1.93 -28.24 22.80
CA PHE A 279 1.91 -28.29 24.26
C PHE A 279 2.76 -29.46 24.80
N ASP A 280 3.71 -29.13 25.66
CA ASP A 280 4.64 -30.08 26.24
C ASP A 280 4.04 -30.80 27.45
N HIS A 281 3.64 -32.04 27.22
CA HIS A 281 3.05 -32.89 28.25
C HIS A 281 4.03 -33.35 29.34
N SER A 282 5.35 -33.21 29.15
CA SER A 282 6.33 -33.52 30.20
C SER A 282 6.19 -32.61 31.43
N LYS A 283 5.51 -31.47 31.27
CA LYS A 283 5.19 -30.53 32.34
C LYS A 283 3.98 -30.97 33.17
N THR A 284 3.24 -31.98 32.73
CA THR A 284 2.05 -32.48 33.40
C THR A 284 2.35 -33.78 34.14
N GLU A 285 1.42 -34.23 34.97
CA GLU A 285 1.50 -35.54 35.63
C GLU A 285 1.37 -36.72 34.65
N PHE A 286 0.95 -36.46 33.40
CA PHE A 286 0.81 -37.47 32.35
C PHE A 286 1.76 -37.19 31.18
N ALA A 287 3.04 -37.54 31.37
CA ALA A 287 4.02 -37.47 30.30
C ALA A 287 3.68 -38.49 29.19
N LEU A 288 3.53 -38.00 27.95
CA LEU A 288 3.24 -38.87 26.81
C LEU A 288 4.45 -39.75 26.49
N THR A 289 4.23 -41.07 26.52
CA THR A 289 5.24 -42.09 26.21
C THR A 289 4.64 -43.16 25.29
N GLY A 290 5.51 -43.88 24.57
CA GLY A 290 5.11 -44.93 23.64
C GLY A 290 4.13 -44.43 22.58
N VAL A 291 3.01 -45.13 22.39
CA VAL A 291 2.00 -44.79 21.37
C VAL A 291 1.32 -43.44 21.62
N HIS A 292 1.22 -43.01 22.88
CA HIS A 292 0.56 -41.76 23.25
C HIS A 292 1.27 -40.51 22.71
N GLN A 293 2.57 -40.60 22.37
CA GLN A 293 3.30 -39.49 21.75
C GLN A 293 2.83 -39.18 20.32
N LYS A 294 2.19 -40.16 19.65
CA LYS A 294 1.72 -40.04 18.27
C LYS A 294 0.19 -39.94 18.18
N THR A 295 -0.51 -40.09 19.30
CA THR A 295 -1.97 -40.01 19.38
C THR A 295 -2.42 -38.57 19.16
N ALA A 296 -3.50 -38.38 18.40
CA ALA A 296 -4.03 -37.05 18.18
C ALA A 296 -4.60 -36.48 19.49
N CYS A 297 -4.40 -35.18 19.75
CA CYS A 297 -4.81 -34.56 21.01
C CYS A 297 -6.30 -34.80 21.33
N ARG A 298 -7.16 -34.80 20.30
CA ARG A 298 -8.62 -34.95 20.43
C ARG A 298 -9.06 -36.38 20.77
N ASP A 299 -8.20 -37.37 20.64
CA ASP A 299 -8.50 -38.74 21.06
C ASP A 299 -8.52 -38.85 22.60
N CYS A 300 -7.74 -38.00 23.28
CA CYS A 300 -7.75 -37.85 24.73
C CYS A 300 -8.64 -36.66 25.16
N HIS A 301 -8.39 -35.48 24.60
CA HIS A 301 -9.11 -34.23 24.87
C HIS A 301 -10.39 -34.12 24.05
N LYS A 302 -11.31 -35.05 24.26
CA LYS A 302 -12.54 -35.15 23.49
C LYS A 302 -13.47 -33.94 23.75
N PRO A 303 -14.14 -33.41 22.70
CA PRO A 303 -15.22 -32.45 22.87
C PRO A 303 -16.35 -33.00 23.74
N GLN A 304 -16.90 -32.17 24.59
CA GLN A 304 -18.03 -32.50 25.46
C GLN A 304 -18.85 -31.23 25.77
N PRO A 305 -20.07 -31.35 26.36
CA PRO A 305 -20.86 -30.18 26.73
C PRO A 305 -20.04 -29.19 27.59
N GLY A 306 -19.98 -27.93 27.17
CA GLY A 306 -19.14 -26.89 27.79
C GLY A 306 -17.71 -26.78 27.26
N TYR A 307 -17.21 -27.80 26.55
CA TYR A 307 -15.85 -27.85 25.98
C TYR A 307 -15.90 -28.23 24.50
N LYS A 308 -16.35 -27.30 23.66
CA LYS A 308 -16.58 -27.51 22.21
C LYS A 308 -15.35 -28.06 21.47
N TYR A 309 -14.15 -27.63 21.86
CA TYR A 309 -12.90 -27.98 21.18
C TYR A 309 -12.07 -29.04 21.90
N GLY A 310 -12.55 -29.53 23.05
CA GLY A 310 -11.85 -30.47 23.91
C GLY A 310 -11.66 -29.91 25.32
N GLN A 311 -11.71 -30.78 26.33
CA GLN A 311 -11.31 -30.45 27.69
C GLN A 311 -9.80 -30.69 27.81
N PHE A 312 -9.02 -29.64 28.04
CA PHE A 312 -7.55 -29.72 28.13
C PHE A 312 -7.02 -29.72 29.56
N ASP A 313 -7.90 -29.58 30.56
CA ASP A 313 -7.52 -29.56 31.97
C ASP A 313 -8.38 -30.52 32.80
N GLY A 314 -7.80 -31.10 33.84
CA GLY A 314 -8.48 -32.00 34.78
C GLY A 314 -8.81 -33.39 34.25
N LEU A 315 -8.15 -33.88 33.20
CA LEU A 315 -8.33 -35.25 32.73
C LEU A 315 -7.64 -36.27 33.67
N PRO A 316 -8.23 -37.46 33.87
CA PRO A 316 -7.60 -38.50 34.66
C PRO A 316 -6.43 -39.16 33.91
N SER A 317 -5.38 -39.52 34.66
CA SER A 317 -4.19 -40.25 34.16
C SER A 317 -4.31 -41.78 34.24
N GLN A 318 -5.41 -42.29 34.80
CA GLN A 318 -5.61 -43.71 35.08
C GLN A 318 -6.01 -44.46 33.80
N CYS A 319 -5.31 -45.56 33.47
CA CYS A 319 -5.54 -46.34 32.24
C CYS A 319 -7.01 -46.72 32.05
N ALA A 320 -7.66 -47.21 33.11
CA ALA A 320 -9.05 -47.69 33.10
C ALA A 320 -10.09 -46.58 32.87
N LYS A 321 -9.71 -45.29 32.90
CA LYS A 321 -10.61 -44.18 32.56
C LYS A 321 -10.73 -43.95 31.06
N CYS A 322 -9.80 -44.47 30.28
CA CYS A 322 -9.77 -44.32 28.82
C CYS A 322 -9.80 -45.67 28.08
N HIS A 323 -9.23 -46.70 28.69
CA HIS A 323 -9.14 -48.03 28.12
C HIS A 323 -10.08 -48.99 28.83
N GLU A 324 -10.70 -49.86 28.04
CA GLU A 324 -11.57 -50.91 28.53
C GLU A 324 -10.77 -51.97 29.27
N GLU A 325 -11.30 -52.42 30.41
CA GLU A 325 -10.76 -53.53 31.18
C GLU A 325 -11.26 -54.84 30.58
N VAL A 326 -10.36 -55.59 29.94
CA VAL A 326 -10.71 -56.85 29.23
C VAL A 326 -10.38 -58.11 30.03
N HIS A 327 -9.82 -57.98 31.24
CA HIS A 327 -9.44 -59.12 32.09
C HIS A 327 -10.53 -59.52 33.07
N ASN A 328 -11.74 -58.96 32.95
CA ASN A 328 -12.89 -59.26 33.80
C ASN A 328 -12.54 -59.17 35.30
N ARG A 329 -11.87 -58.07 35.68
CA ARG A 329 -11.47 -57.74 37.06
C ARG A 329 -10.55 -58.78 37.73
N GLN A 330 -9.95 -59.71 36.98
CA GLN A 330 -9.07 -60.74 37.54
C GLN A 330 -7.90 -60.13 38.34
N PHE A 331 -7.41 -58.96 37.96
CA PHE A 331 -6.26 -58.31 38.60
C PHE A 331 -6.63 -57.17 39.55
N GLU A 332 -7.93 -56.98 39.82
CA GLU A 332 -8.41 -55.91 40.66
C GLU A 332 -8.00 -56.10 42.13
N LYS A 333 -7.57 -55.01 42.77
CA LYS A 333 -7.38 -54.91 44.22
C LYS A 333 -8.09 -53.66 44.71
N PHE A 334 -9.00 -53.81 45.67
CA PHE A 334 -9.78 -52.69 46.23
C PHE A 334 -10.50 -51.83 45.18
N GLY A 335 -11.01 -52.43 44.10
CA GLY A 335 -11.69 -51.69 43.03
C GLY A 335 -10.76 -51.09 41.96
N VAL A 336 -9.45 -51.32 42.02
CA VAL A 336 -8.47 -50.75 41.07
C VAL A 336 -7.60 -51.85 40.46
N THR A 337 -7.44 -51.80 39.14
CA THR A 337 -6.49 -52.64 38.40
C THR A 337 -5.27 -51.79 38.01
N ASP A 338 -4.10 -52.18 38.49
CA ASP A 338 -2.83 -51.57 38.08
C ASP A 338 -2.36 -52.16 36.75
N CYS A 339 -2.78 -51.54 35.65
CA CYS A 339 -2.41 -51.97 34.30
C CYS A 339 -0.89 -51.88 34.07
N ALA A 340 -0.21 -50.90 34.67
CA ALA A 340 1.21 -50.64 34.47
C ALA A 340 2.12 -51.71 35.09
N ALA A 341 1.57 -52.55 35.98
CA ALA A 341 2.26 -53.72 36.50
C ALA A 341 2.60 -54.76 35.43
N CYS A 342 1.86 -54.79 34.30
CA CYS A 342 2.04 -55.78 33.24
C CYS A 342 2.14 -55.17 31.83
N HIS A 343 1.44 -54.06 31.57
CA HIS A 343 1.42 -53.38 30.28
C HIS A 343 2.24 -52.10 30.32
N ASN A 344 2.74 -51.67 29.16
CA ASN A 344 3.43 -50.39 29.02
C ASN A 344 2.73 -49.52 27.97
N SER A 345 3.22 -48.30 27.79
CA SER A 345 2.66 -47.35 26.83
C SER A 345 3.07 -47.60 25.38
N ASP A 346 4.02 -48.51 25.12
CA ASP A 346 4.37 -48.91 23.75
C ASP A 346 3.31 -49.84 23.13
N GLY A 347 2.49 -50.47 23.97
CA GLY A 347 1.36 -51.29 23.57
C GLY A 347 0.92 -52.25 24.68
N TRP A 348 -0.20 -52.93 24.46
CA TRP A 348 -0.78 -53.89 25.41
C TRP A 348 -0.03 -55.22 25.49
N THR A 349 1.03 -55.43 24.71
CA THR A 349 1.80 -56.67 24.70
C THR A 349 2.64 -56.82 25.96
N ILE A 350 2.48 -57.94 26.66
CA ILE A 350 3.29 -58.26 27.84
C ILE A 350 4.58 -58.92 27.37
N LYS A 351 5.71 -58.19 27.41
CA LYS A 351 7.01 -58.71 26.94
C LYS A 351 7.78 -59.50 28.00
N GLN A 352 7.50 -59.32 29.29
CA GLN A 352 8.32 -59.85 30.38
C GLN A 352 7.51 -60.26 31.63
N PHE A 353 6.45 -61.07 31.44
CA PHE A 353 5.80 -61.68 32.60
C PHE A 353 6.67 -62.79 33.19
N ASN A 354 7.01 -62.67 34.47
CA ASN A 354 7.83 -63.67 35.15
C ASN A 354 6.96 -64.60 36.01
N HIS A 355 6.81 -65.85 35.57
CA HIS A 355 6.08 -66.89 36.30
C HIS A 355 6.73 -67.31 37.62
N ASP A 356 8.03 -67.08 37.83
CA ASP A 356 8.71 -67.37 39.10
C ASP A 356 8.15 -66.54 40.27
N LYS A 357 7.47 -65.42 39.96
CA LYS A 357 6.82 -64.56 40.95
C LYS A 357 5.37 -64.94 41.23
N THR A 358 4.90 -66.05 40.66
CA THR A 358 3.49 -66.49 40.76
C THR A 358 3.36 -67.74 41.63
N ARG A 359 2.12 -68.13 41.96
CA ARG A 359 1.84 -69.38 42.68
C ARG A 359 2.15 -70.64 41.86
N PHE A 360 2.30 -70.51 40.54
CA PHE A 360 2.60 -71.61 39.64
C PHE A 360 3.86 -71.28 38.83
N LYS A 361 5.00 -71.71 39.37
CA LYS A 361 6.29 -71.57 38.71
C LYS A 361 6.37 -72.54 37.53
N LEU A 362 6.78 -72.05 36.37
CA LEU A 362 6.96 -72.90 35.20
C LEU A 362 8.26 -73.69 35.34
N GLU A 363 8.15 -75.01 35.45
CA GLU A 363 9.29 -75.93 35.57
C GLU A 363 9.18 -77.07 34.55
N GLY A 364 10.32 -77.67 34.21
CA GLY A 364 10.40 -78.76 33.23
C GLY A 364 9.85 -78.37 31.87
N LYS A 365 8.97 -79.21 31.29
CA LYS A 365 8.40 -78.97 29.96
C LYS A 365 7.49 -77.73 29.89
N HIS A 366 6.95 -77.25 31.01
CA HIS A 366 6.06 -76.08 31.04
C HIS A 366 6.76 -74.76 30.71
N VAL A 367 8.09 -74.69 30.86
CA VAL A 367 8.88 -73.49 30.57
C VAL A 367 8.74 -73.04 29.11
N ASN A 368 8.55 -73.99 28.18
CA ASN A 368 8.48 -73.72 26.74
C ASN A 368 7.04 -73.77 26.19
N VAL A 369 6.03 -73.84 27.06
CA VAL A 369 4.63 -73.90 26.64
C VAL A 369 4.13 -72.48 26.36
N SER A 370 3.50 -72.28 25.19
CA SER A 370 2.88 -71.01 24.82
C SER A 370 1.73 -70.65 25.78
N CYS A 371 1.59 -69.35 26.08
CA CYS A 371 0.63 -68.85 27.06
C CYS A 371 -0.81 -69.32 26.82
N ASP A 372 -1.24 -69.39 25.54
CA ASP A 372 -2.59 -69.78 25.11
C ASP A 372 -2.95 -71.23 25.46
N LYS A 373 -1.95 -72.09 25.70
CA LYS A 373 -2.19 -73.49 26.09
C LYS A 373 -2.69 -73.61 27.52
N CYS A 374 -2.33 -72.66 28.38
CA CYS A 374 -2.79 -72.59 29.77
C CYS A 374 -3.91 -71.54 29.91
N HIS A 375 -3.67 -70.32 29.42
CA HIS A 375 -4.56 -69.18 29.53
C HIS A 375 -5.52 -69.14 28.35
N LYS A 376 -6.62 -69.88 28.48
CA LYS A 376 -7.66 -70.01 27.46
C LYS A 376 -8.77 -68.99 27.66
N GLU A 377 -9.43 -68.67 26.56
CA GLU A 377 -10.68 -67.90 26.56
C GLU A 377 -11.80 -68.73 27.18
N VAL A 378 -12.51 -68.14 28.13
CA VAL A 378 -13.62 -68.75 28.86
C VAL A 378 -14.80 -67.78 28.90
N THR A 379 -16.01 -68.32 28.93
CA THR A 379 -17.23 -67.54 29.08
C THR A 379 -17.87 -67.84 30.43
N THR A 380 -17.94 -66.84 31.30
CA THR A 380 -18.58 -66.94 32.63
C THR A 380 -19.63 -65.85 32.74
N ASN A 381 -20.87 -66.19 33.13
CA ASN A 381 -21.99 -65.25 33.26
C ASN A 381 -22.22 -64.37 32.01
N GLY A 382 -21.97 -64.92 30.82
CA GLY A 382 -22.14 -64.22 29.54
C GLY A 382 -20.99 -63.28 29.15
N LEU A 383 -19.93 -63.19 29.96
CA LEU A 383 -18.71 -62.43 29.63
C LEU A 383 -17.60 -63.37 29.20
N THR A 384 -16.99 -63.06 28.07
CA THR A 384 -15.88 -63.84 27.51
C THR A 384 -14.56 -63.13 27.78
N TYR A 385 -13.60 -63.83 28.38
CA TYR A 385 -12.29 -63.30 28.76
C TYR A 385 -11.23 -64.41 28.81
N VAL A 386 -9.96 -64.03 28.76
CA VAL A 386 -8.85 -64.99 28.94
C VAL A 386 -8.63 -65.25 30.43
N GLN A 387 -8.69 -66.52 30.84
CA GLN A 387 -8.48 -66.91 32.23
C GLN A 387 -6.99 -66.91 32.59
N TYR A 388 -6.59 -65.95 33.42
CA TYR A 388 -5.24 -65.82 33.97
C TYR A 388 -5.14 -66.30 35.42
N LYS A 389 -6.23 -66.18 36.19
CA LYS A 389 -6.29 -66.68 37.57
C LYS A 389 -7.00 -68.03 37.65
N PHE A 390 -6.34 -68.96 38.33
CA PHE A 390 -6.87 -70.28 38.68
C PHE A 390 -7.01 -70.41 40.18
N ASP A 391 -8.07 -71.10 40.63
CA ASP A 391 -8.31 -71.34 42.05
C ASP A 391 -7.33 -72.40 42.60
N ASN A 392 -7.04 -73.42 41.80
CA ASN A 392 -6.06 -74.47 42.09
C ASN A 392 -5.28 -74.84 40.81
N PHE A 393 -4.25 -75.67 40.98
CA PHE A 393 -3.30 -76.06 39.91
C PHE A 393 -3.22 -77.57 39.72
N GLU A 394 -4.31 -78.30 40.00
CA GLU A 394 -4.34 -79.74 39.76
C GLU A 394 -4.25 -80.06 38.27
N CYS A 395 -3.58 -81.16 37.91
CA CYS A 395 -3.32 -81.51 36.51
C CYS A 395 -4.59 -81.53 35.64
N VAL A 396 -5.71 -82.01 36.21
CA VAL A 396 -7.02 -82.11 35.55
C VAL A 396 -7.62 -80.75 35.15
N VAL A 397 -7.19 -79.65 35.79
CA VAL A 397 -7.65 -78.30 35.45
C VAL A 397 -7.13 -77.89 34.06
N CYS A 398 -5.90 -78.28 33.72
CA CYS A 398 -5.23 -77.88 32.47
C CYS A 398 -5.18 -79.01 31.42
N HIS A 399 -5.17 -80.28 31.84
CA HIS A 399 -5.08 -81.47 30.99
C HIS A 399 -6.40 -82.25 31.01
N LYS A 400 -7.37 -81.76 30.22
CA LYS A 400 -8.64 -82.44 29.98
C LYS A 400 -8.54 -83.46 28.86
#